data_AF-A0A3B9UC29-F1
#
_entry.id   AF-A0A3B9UC29-F1
#
_cell.length_a   1.000
_cell.length_b   1.000
_cell.length_c   1.000
_cell.angle_alpha   90.00
_cell.angle_beta   90.00
_cell.angle_gamma   90.00
#
_symmetry.space_group_name_H-M   'P 1'
#
loop_
_entity.id
_entity.type
_entity.pdbx_description
1 polymer ?
#
loop_
_entity_poly.entity_id
_entity_poly.type
_entity_poly.pdbx_seq_one_letter_code
_entity_poly.pdbx_strand_id
1 'polypeptide(L)'
;MHVAIAGNIGSGKTTLTTLLAKHYGWQPHFEEVDENPYLNEFYDDMMRWSFNLQIYFLHSRFRQIHSFRSQNKSVIQDRTIYEDANIFAPNLHD
;
A
#
# COMPACT_ATOMS: atom_id res chain seq x y z
N MET A 1 -12.80 0.83 -12.34
CA MET A 1 -12.44 -0.59 -12.01
C MET A 1 -11.18 -0.57 -11.14
N HIS A 2 -11.04 -1.42 -10.12
CA HIS A 2 -9.88 -1.37 -9.23
C HIS A 2 -9.26 -2.75 -9.09
N VAL A 3 -8.01 -2.88 -9.52
CA VAL A 3 -7.19 -4.09 -9.36
C VAL A 3 -6.01 -3.73 -8.48
N ALA A 4 -5.73 -4.55 -7.47
CA ALA A 4 -4.61 -4.32 -6.57
C ALA A 4 -3.74 -5.58 -6.52
N ILE A 5 -2.42 -5.38 -6.50
CA ILE A 5 -1.42 -6.44 -6.60
C ILE A 5 -0.84 -6.70 -5.22
N ALA A 6 -0.91 -7.96 -4.78
CA ALA A 6 -0.37 -8.43 -3.52
C ALA A 6 0.84 -9.35 -3.74
N GLY A 7 1.77 -9.37 -2.78
CA GLY A 7 2.97 -10.20 -2.80
C GLY A 7 4.11 -9.65 -1.93
N ASN A 8 5.11 -10.49 -1.68
CA ASN A 8 6.24 -10.14 -0.81
C ASN A 8 7.05 -8.92 -1.27
N ILE A 9 7.78 -8.32 -0.33
CA ILE A 9 8.79 -7.31 -0.65
C ILE A 9 9.83 -7.93 -1.59
N GLY A 10 10.19 -7.23 -2.66
CA GLY A 10 11.14 -7.72 -3.67
C GLY A 10 10.57 -8.70 -4.71
N SER A 11 9.27 -9.02 -4.69
CA SER A 11 8.67 -9.97 -5.65
C SER A 11 8.39 -9.39 -7.06
N GLY A 12 8.65 -8.10 -7.29
CA GLY A 12 8.42 -7.45 -8.58
C GLY A 12 7.02 -6.86 -8.79
N LYS A 13 6.25 -6.61 -7.72
CA LYS A 13 4.90 -6.00 -7.80
C LYS A 13 4.88 -4.68 -8.57
N THR A 14 5.79 -3.77 -8.27
CA THR A 14 5.88 -2.45 -8.92
C THR A 14 6.10 -2.58 -10.43
N THR A 15 6.91 -3.54 -10.85
CA THR A 15 7.11 -3.88 -12.26
C THR A 15 5.81 -4.38 -12.88
N LEU A 16 5.11 -5.31 -12.22
CA LEU A 16 3.84 -5.83 -12.71
C LEU A 16 2.75 -4.75 -12.79
N THR A 17 2.63 -3.89 -11.77
CA THR A 17 1.73 -2.72 -11.75
C THR A 17 1.96 -1.83 -12.96
N THR A 18 3.23 -1.51 -13.24
CA THR A 18 3.61 -0.67 -14.38
C THR A 18 3.24 -1.31 -15.72
N LEU A 19 3.53 -2.61 -15.87
CA LEU A 19 3.22 -3.36 -17.10
C LEU A 19 1.71 -3.47 -17.34
N LEU A 20 0.91 -3.74 -16.31
CA LEU A 20 -0.55 -3.84 -16.42
C LEU A 20 -1.18 -2.47 -16.67
N ALA A 21 -0.75 -1.42 -15.97
CA ALA A 21 -1.22 -0.06 -16.20
C ALA A 21 -0.97 0.37 -17.66
N LYS A 22 0.23 0.10 -18.18
CA LYS A 22 0.57 0.36 -19.59
C LYS A 22 -0.29 -0.46 -20.56
N HIS A 23 -0.48 -1.76 -20.28
CA HIS A 23 -1.24 -2.65 -21.16
C HIS A 23 -2.72 -2.26 -21.27
N TYR A 24 -3.35 -1.89 -20.15
CA TYR A 24 -4.77 -1.54 -20.10
C TYR A 24 -5.06 -0.04 -20.27
N GLY A 25 -4.03 0.81 -20.26
CA GLY A 25 -4.20 2.27 -20.22
C GLY A 25 -4.82 2.77 -18.92
N TRP A 26 -4.60 2.07 -17.81
CA TRP A 26 -5.16 2.41 -16.50
C TRP A 26 -4.15 3.20 -15.66
N GLN A 27 -4.64 3.93 -14.65
CA GLN A 27 -3.77 4.71 -13.79
C GLN A 27 -3.00 3.76 -12.83
N PRO A 28 -1.65 3.78 -12.83
CA PRO A 28 -0.90 3.09 -11.79
C PRO A 28 -0.98 3.89 -10.49
N HIS A 29 -1.09 3.19 -9.36
CA HIS A 29 -0.98 3.78 -8.04
C HIS A 29 0.08 3.03 -7.24
N PHE A 30 1.18 3.72 -6.90
CA PHE A 30 2.32 3.11 -6.21
C PHE A 30 2.23 3.31 -4.69
N GLU A 31 3.06 2.58 -3.96
CA GLU A 31 3.25 2.82 -2.53
C GLU A 31 4.08 4.09 -2.31
N GLU A 32 3.50 5.05 -1.59
CA GLU A 32 4.19 6.26 -1.13
C GLU A 32 4.69 6.01 0.29
N VAL A 33 5.98 5.69 0.42
CA VAL A 33 6.66 5.54 1.72
C VAL A 33 7.28 6.83 2.22
N ASP A 34 7.67 7.72 1.31
CA ASP A 34 8.49 8.90 1.62
C ASP A 34 7.75 9.96 2.47
N GLU A 35 6.42 9.98 2.43
CA GLU A 35 5.60 10.93 3.21
C GLU A 35 5.17 10.39 4.58
N ASN A 36 5.58 9.17 4.96
CA ASN A 36 5.16 8.55 6.21
C ASN A 36 5.98 9.08 7.40
N PRO A 37 5.37 9.85 8.32
CA PRO A 37 6.09 10.51 9.42
C PRO A 37 6.54 9.55 10.54
N TYR A 38 6.26 8.25 10.42
CA TYR A 38 6.63 7.23 11.40
C TYR A 38 7.62 6.22 10.86
N LEU A 39 7.98 6.30 9.56
CA LEU A 39 8.76 5.25 8.92
C LEU A 39 10.20 5.21 9.43
N ASN A 40 10.83 6.37 9.65
CA ASN A 40 12.18 6.45 10.20
C ASN A 40 12.21 5.91 11.64
N GLU A 41 11.29 6.41 12.47
CA GLU A 41 11.16 6.01 13.86
C GLU A 41 10.81 4.52 14.01
N PHE A 42 10.06 3.96 13.06
CA PHE A 42 9.78 2.53 13.00
C PHE A 42 11.04 1.70 12.75
N TYR A 43 11.95 2.16 11.88
CA TYR A 43 13.22 1.46 11.69
C TYR A 43 14.14 1.55 12.91
N ASP A 44 13.98 2.58 13.74
CA ASP A 44 14.72 2.74 14.99
C ASP A 44 14.14 1.89 16.15
N ASP A 45 12.81 1.84 16.29
CA ASP A 45 12.11 1.05 17.31
C ASP A 45 10.77 0.50 16.78
N MET A 46 10.85 -0.67 16.15
CA MET A 46 9.69 -1.32 15.53
C MET A 46 8.56 -1.56 16.55
N MET A 47 8.88 -2.06 17.75
CA MET A 47 7.89 -2.36 18.79
C MET A 47 7.10 -1.11 19.19
N ARG A 48 7.78 0.02 19.40
CA ARG A 48 7.14 1.27 19.83
C ARG A 48 6.27 1.89 18.75
N TRP A 49 6.69 1.80 17.48
CA TRP A 49 6.13 2.58 16.38
C TRP A 49 5.24 1.78 15.41
N SER A 50 5.22 0.45 15.52
CA SER A 50 4.40 -0.44 14.66
C SER A 50 2.94 -0.01 14.59
N PHE A 51 2.30 0.29 15.72
CA PHE A 51 0.90 0.71 15.74
C PHE A 51 0.67 2.01 14.95
N ASN A 52 1.50 3.03 15.18
CA ASN A 52 1.36 4.33 14.51
C ASN A 52 1.55 4.19 12.99
N LEU A 53 2.56 3.41 12.59
CA LEU A 53 2.85 3.12 11.19
C LEU A 53 1.68 2.40 10.51
N GLN A 54 1.14 1.35 11.14
CA GLN A 54 0.03 0.58 10.58
C GLN A 54 -1.27 1.40 10.48
N ILE A 55 -1.57 2.26 11.47
CA ILE A 55 -2.73 3.15 11.41
C ILE A 55 -2.57 4.21 10.31
N TYR A 56 -1.36 4.73 10.10
CA TYR A 56 -1.09 5.64 9.00
C TYR A 56 -1.36 4.99 7.64
N PHE A 57 -0.83 3.77 7.42
CA PHE A 57 -1.09 3.02 6.19
C PHE A 57 -2.57 2.74 6.01
N LEU A 58 -3.27 2.26 7.04
CA LEU A 58 -4.71 2.03 7.00
C LEU A 58 -5.48 3.27 6.53
N HIS A 59 -5.21 4.43 7.14
CA HIS A 59 -5.86 5.69 6.79
C HIS A 59 -5.55 6.13 5.35
N SER A 60 -4.28 6.10 4.96
CA SER A 60 -3.84 6.48 3.60
C SER A 60 -4.50 5.60 2.53
N ARG A 61 -4.44 4.27 2.70
CA ARG A 61 -5.03 3.30 1.77
C ARG A 61 -6.55 3.43 1.70
N PHE A 62 -7.22 3.63 2.82
CA PHE A 62 -8.67 3.82 2.84
C PHE A 62 -9.08 5.08 2.04
N ARG A 63 -8.38 6.21 2.24
CA ARG A 63 -8.62 7.44 1.49
C ARG A 63 -8.39 7.27 -0.02
N GLN A 64 -7.33 6.56 -0.40
CA GLN A 64 -7.02 6.24 -1.81
C GLN A 64 -8.15 5.43 -2.46
N ILE A 65 -8.56 4.32 -1.82
CA ILE A 65 -9.64 3.45 -2.32
C ILE A 65 -10.96 4.23 -2.46
N HIS A 66 -11.29 5.06 -1.46
CA HIS A 66 -12.46 5.92 -1.51
C HIS A 66 -12.40 6.91 -2.69
N SER A 67 -11.24 7.53 -2.92
CA SER A 67 -11.01 8.46 -4.03
C SER A 67 -11.11 7.78 -5.40
N PHE A 68 -10.58 6.56 -5.56
CA PHE A 68 -10.66 5.84 -6.83
C PHE A 68 -12.10 5.50 -7.19
N ARG A 69 -12.88 5.09 -6.19
CA ARG A 69 -14.30 4.76 -6.33
C ARG A 69 -15.14 6.00 -6.66
N SER A 70 -14.92 7.12 -5.98
CA SER A 70 -15.69 8.35 -6.20
C SER A 70 -15.43 8.98 -7.57
N GLN A 71 -14.20 8.88 -8.08
CA GLN A 71 -13.80 9.43 -9.39
C GLN A 71 -14.03 8.45 -10.56
N ASN A 72 -14.62 7.28 -10.29
CA ASN A 72 -14.82 6.19 -11.25
C ASN A 72 -13.56 5.85 -12.06
N LYS A 73 -12.39 5.94 -11.41
CA LYS A 73 -11.10 5.69 -12.06
C LYS A 73 -10.86 4.19 -12.24
N SER A 74 -10.18 3.86 -13.33
CA SER A 74 -9.61 2.53 -13.53
C SER A 74 -8.16 2.53 -13.08
N VAL A 75 -7.86 1.76 -12.03
CA VAL A 75 -6.59 1.83 -11.28
C VAL A 75 -5.98 0.43 -11.12
N ILE A 76 -4.67 0.35 -11.36
CA ILE A 76 -3.82 -0.77 -10.93
C ILE A 76 -3.01 -0.28 -9.73
N GLN A 77 -3.23 -0.86 -8.56
CA GLN A 77 -2.60 -0.45 -7.31
C GLN A 77 -1.51 -1.44 -6.89
N ASP A 78 -0.33 -0.91 -6.55
CA ASP A 78 0.74 -1.63 -5.84
C ASP A 78 0.45 -1.62 -4.34
N ARG A 79 0.45 -2.81 -3.72
CA ARG A 79 0.12 -3.10 -2.32
C ARG A 79 -1.34 -2.83 -1.94
N THR A 80 -1.91 -3.77 -1.19
CA THR A 80 -3.32 -3.73 -0.77
C THR A 80 -3.48 -3.41 0.71
N ILE A 81 -4.63 -2.82 1.07
CA ILE A 81 -5.05 -2.66 2.48
C ILE A 81 -5.14 -4.01 3.22
N TYR A 82 -5.37 -5.10 2.48
CA TYR A 82 -5.50 -6.44 3.05
C TYR A 82 -4.16 -7.05 3.42
N GLU A 83 -3.09 -6.75 2.68
CA GLU A 83 -1.73 -7.15 3.07
C GLU A 83 -1.31 -6.44 4.36
N ASP A 84 -1.62 -5.15 4.49
CA ASP A 84 -1.34 -4.39 5.72
C ASP A 84 -2.04 -5.06 6.91
N ALA A 85 -3.33 -5.38 6.78
CA ALA A 85 -4.12 -5.97 7.86
C ALA A 85 -3.80 -7.43 8.20
N ASN A 86 -3.53 -8.27 7.20
CA ASN A 86 -3.44 -9.73 7.40
C ASN A 86 -2.02 -10.28 7.36
N ILE A 87 -1.05 -9.52 6.84
CA ILE A 87 0.34 -9.95 6.73
C ILE A 87 1.24 -9.05 7.59
N PHE A 88 1.21 -7.73 7.39
CA PHE A 88 2.17 -6.86 8.06
C PHE A 88 1.80 -6.59 9.52
N ALA A 89 0.56 -6.18 9.82
CA ALA A 89 0.16 -5.88 11.18
C ALA A 89 0.32 -7.07 12.15
N PRO A 90 -0.05 -8.33 11.79
CA PRO A 90 0.17 -9.47 12.66
C PRO A 90 1.66 -9.81 12.88
N ASN A 91 2.51 -9.60 11.87
CA ASN A 91 3.96 -9.85 11.98
C ASN A 91 4.73 -8.78 12.78
N LEU A 92 4.05 -7.72 13.20
CA LEU A 92 4.62 -6.61 13.98
C LEU A 92 4.16 -6.63 15.45
N HIS A 93 3.46 -7.69 15.86
CA HIS A 93 2.94 -7.86 17.20
C HIS A 93 3.47 -9.18 17.78
N ASP A 94 4.54 -9.10 18.57
CA ASP A 94 4.97 -10.16 19.50
C ASP A 94 4.65 -9.75 20.95
#